data_AF-A0A533YZ38-F1
#
_entry.id   AF-A0A533YZ38-F1
#
_cell.length_a   1.000
_cell.length_b   1.000
_cell.length_c   1.000
_cell.angle_alpha   90.00
_cell.angle_beta   90.00
_cell.angle_gamma   90.00
#
_symmetry.space_group_name_H-M   'P 1'
#
loop_
_entity.id
_entity.type
_entity.pdbx_description
1 polymer ?
#
loop_
_entity_poly.entity_id
_entity_poly.type
_entity_poly.pdbx_seq_one_letter_code
_entity_poly.pdbx_strand_id
1 'polypeptide(L)' 'MIIRSTTILCLRKDRHVAMGSDGQVTHGTTIMKQNAKKLRRMYNDTVLAGFAGATADAFTLF' A
#
# COMPACT_ATOMS: atom_id res chain seq x y z
N MET A 1 10.45 16.83 9.58
CA MET A 1 10.63 16.28 8.21
C MET A 1 9.38 15.46 7.87
N ILE A 2 8.60 15.84 6.85
CA ILE A 2 7.29 15.21 6.54
C ILE A 2 7.46 14.25 5.37
N ILE A 3 7.15 12.97 5.59
CA ILE A 3 7.04 11.94 4.54
C ILE A 3 5.55 11.71 4.27
N ARG A 4 5.14 11.86 3.01
CA ARG A 4 3.82 11.43 2.53
C ARG A 4 4.02 10.14 1.74
N SER A 5 3.44 9.06 2.26
CA SER A 5 3.48 7.75 1.62
C SER A 5 2.28 7.58 0.70
N THR A 6 2.01 6.34 0.28
CA THR A 6 0.94 6.01 -0.66
C THR A 6 -0.43 6.03 0.01
N THR A 7 -1.48 6.19 -0.78
CA THR A 7 -2.87 5.94 -0.42
C THR A 7 -3.27 4.53 -0.83
N ILE A 8 -4.01 3.84 0.02
CA ILE A 8 -4.58 2.52 -0.27
C ILE A 8 -6.10 2.63 -0.17
N LEU A 9 -6.80 2.10 -1.17
CA LEU A 9 -8.26 2.03 -1.22
C LEU A 9 -8.69 0.59 -1.32
N CYS A 10 -9.73 0.22 -0.56
CA CYS A 10 -10.37 -1.07 -0.61
C CYS A 10 -11.86 -0.88 -0.88
N LEU A 11 -12.39 -1.60 -1.86
CA LEU A 11 -13.81 -1.67 -2.17
C LEU A 11 -14.26 -3.12 -2.06
N ARG A 12 -15.36 -3.34 -1.34
CA ARG A 12 -16.09 -4.61 -1.36
C ARG A 12 -17.46 -4.39 -1.96
N LYS A 13 -17.81 -5.18 -2.96
CA LYS A 13 -19.16 -5.27 -3.53
C LYS A 13 -19.58 -6.73 -3.56
N ASP A 14 -20.61 -7.06 -2.79
CA ASP A 14 -21.08 -8.42 -2.60
C ASP A 14 -19.93 -9.37 -2.17
N ARG A 15 -19.65 -10.39 -2.98
CA ARG A 15 -18.56 -11.37 -2.76
C ARG A 15 -17.24 -10.99 -3.44
N HIS A 16 -17.15 -9.80 -4.03
CA HIS A 16 -15.95 -9.33 -4.73
C HIS A 16 -15.25 -8.25 -3.92
N VAL A 17 -13.92 -8.32 -3.87
CA VAL A 17 -13.05 -7.33 -3.24
C VAL A 17 -12.04 -6.84 -4.26
N ALA A 18 -11.88 -5.52 -4.35
CA ALA A 18 -10.83 -4.86 -5.10
C ALA A 18 -10.03 -3.96 -4.16
N MET A 19 -8.70 -4.01 -4.27
CA MET A 19 -7.80 -3.16 -3.51
C MET A 19 -6.80 -2.51 -4.48
N GLY A 20 -6.58 -1.21 -4.32
CA GLY A 20 -5.69 -0.41 -5.16
C GLY A 20 -4.83 0.51 -4.31
N SER A 21 -3.64 0.84 -4.81
CA SER A 21 -2.78 1.87 -4.23
C SER A 21 -2.13 2.68 -5.34
N ASP A 22 -1.80 3.93 -5.08
CA ASP A 22 -0.82 4.64 -5.89
C ASP A 22 0.61 4.19 -5.51
N GLY A 23 1.60 4.69 -6.26
CA GLY A 23 3.01 4.37 -6.06
C GLY A 23 3.86 5.54 -5.58
N GLN A 24 3.26 6.71 -5.30
CA GLN A 24 3.98 7.94 -5.01
C GLN A 24 4.45 7.97 -3.55
N VAL A 25 5.74 8.25 -3.37
CA VAL A 25 6.32 8.59 -2.08
C VAL A 25 6.95 9.96 -2.19
N THR A 26 6.52 10.89 -1.33
CA THR A 26 6.96 12.29 -1.34
C THR A 26 7.66 12.61 -0.02
N HIS A 27 8.80 13.29 -0.13
CA HIS A 27 9.56 13.75 1.02
C HIS A 27 9.73 15.27 0.93
N GLY A 28 9.10 16.00 1.85
CA GLY A 28 8.91 17.45 1.70
C GLY A 28 8.11 17.77 0.44
N THR A 29 8.74 18.44 -0.52
CA THR A 29 8.15 18.79 -1.83
C THR A 29 8.64 17.90 -2.98
N THR A 30 9.52 16.94 -2.72
CA THR A 30 10.16 16.11 -3.75
C THR A 30 9.54 14.73 -3.82
N ILE A 31 9.16 14.29 -5.02
CA ILE A 31 8.74 12.89 -5.28
C ILE A 31 10.00 12.03 -5.32
N MET A 32 10.13 11.11 -4.36
CA MET A 32 11.30 10.22 -4.27
C MET A 32 11.12 8.93 -5.06
N LYS A 33 9.88 8.45 -5.21
CA LYS A 33 9.56 7.18 -5.87
C LYS A 33 8.15 7.22 -6.44
N GLN A 34 7.97 6.68 -7.64
CA GLN A 34 6.68 6.58 -8.34
C GLN A 34 6.09 5.16 -8.39
N ASN A 35 6.88 4.14 -8.07
CA ASN A 35 6.50 2.72 -8.17
C ASN A 35 6.62 1.98 -6.83
N ALA A 36 6.02 2.51 -5.76
CA ALA A 36 5.88 1.77 -4.51
C ALA A 36 4.85 0.64 -4.66
N LYS A 37 5.23 -0.60 -4.33
CA LYS A 37 4.30 -1.73 -4.22
C LYS A 37 3.93 -1.93 -2.76
N LYS A 38 2.73 -1.50 -2.38
CA LYS A 38 2.23 -1.56 -0.99
C LYS A 38 1.09 -2.55 -0.79
N LEU A 39 0.68 -3.22 -1.86
CA LEU A 39 -0.28 -4.32 -1.85
C LEU A 39 0.45 -5.64 -1.96
N ARG A 40 0.05 -6.62 -1.16
CA ARG A 40 0.59 -7.98 -1.17
C ARG A 40 -0.57 -8.97 -1.07
N ARG A 41 -0.47 -10.05 -1.85
CA ARG A 41 -1.32 -11.23 -1.69
C ARG A 41 -0.70 -12.18 -0.67
N MET A 42 -1.54 -12.77 0.16
CA MET A 42 -1.16 -13.66 1.26
C MET A 42 -2.09 -14.86 1.30
N TYR A 43 -1.71 -15.87 2.09
CA TYR A 43 -2.49 -17.09 2.33
C TYR A 43 -3.02 -17.69 1.01
N ASN A 44 -2.09 -18.21 0.20
CA ASN A 44 -2.38 -18.81 -1.11
C ASN A 44 -3.21 -17.88 -2.02
N ASP A 45 -2.84 -16.60 -2.06
CA ASP A 45 -3.48 -15.55 -2.85
C ASP A 45 -4.94 -15.21 -2.52
N THR A 46 -5.47 -15.77 -1.42
CA THR A 46 -6.87 -15.56 -1.00
C THR A 46 -7.06 -14.35 -0.08
N VAL A 47 -5.98 -13.80 0.50
CA VAL A 47 -6.00 -12.61 1.34
C VAL A 47 -5.26 -11.46 0.66
N LEU A 48 -5.88 -10.28 0.60
CA LEU A 48 -5.26 -9.03 0.16
C LEU A 48 -4.88 -8.19 1.37
N ALA A 49 -3.60 -7.85 1.48
CA ALA A 49 -3.06 -6.95 2.51
C ALA A 49 -2.46 -5.70 1.86
N GLY A 50 -2.63 -4.56 2.52
CA GLY A 50 -2.08 -3.28 2.09
C GLY A 50 -1.58 -2.45 3.26
N PHE A 51 -0.41 -1.80 3.12
CA PHE A 51 0.12 -0.91 4.16
C PHE A 51 0.72 0.38 3.61
N ALA A 52 0.08 1.49 3.95
CA ALA A 52 0.44 2.83 3.52
C ALA A 52 1.65 3.41 4.27
N GLY A 53 2.11 2.82 5.37
CA GLY A 53 3.22 3.36 6.18
C GLY A 53 4.63 3.03 5.66
N ALA A 54 5.62 3.10 6.56
CA ALA A 54 7.01 2.75 6.25
C ALA A 54 7.13 1.29 5.78
N THR A 55 8.02 1.02 4.82
CA THR A 55 8.15 -0.34 4.28
C THR A 55 8.66 -1.34 5.33
N ALA A 56 9.46 -0.91 6.31
CA ALA A 56 9.93 -1.76 7.39
C ALA A 56 8.77 -2.31 8.25
N ASP A 57 7.86 -1.43 8.69
CA ASP A 57 6.70 -1.83 9.50
C ASP A 57 5.76 -2.78 8.74
N ALA A 58 5.67 -2.63 7.41
CA ALA A 58 4.89 -3.55 6.57
C ALA A 58 5.42 -4.99 6.65
N PHE A 59 6.74 -5.20 6.64
CA PHE A 59 7.33 -6.54 6.75
C PHE A 59 7.12 -7.15 8.14
N THR A 60 6.99 -6.34 9.18
CA THR A 60 6.72 -6.81 10.53
C THR A 60 5.26 -7.24 10.72
N LEU A 61 4.32 -6.60 10.03
CA LEU A 61 2.89 -6.87 10.20
C LEU A 61 2.40 -8.14 9.49
N PHE A 62 3.09 -8.63 8.46
CA PHE A 62 2.63 -9.78 7.66
C PHE A 62 3.69 -10.52 6.82
#